data_AF-A0A380DUL8-F1
#
_entry.id   AF-A0A380DUL8-F1
#
_cell.length_a   1.000
_cell.length_b   1.000
_cell.length_c   1.000
_cell.angle_alpha   90.00
_cell.angle_beta   90.00
_cell.angle_gamma   90.00
#
_symmetry.space_group_name_H-M   'P 1'
#
loop_
_entity.id
_entity.type
_entity.pdbx_description
1 polymer ?
#
loop_
_entity_poly.entity_id
_entity_poly.type
_entity_poly.pdbx_seq_one_letter_code
_entity_poly.pdbx_strand_id
1 'polypeptide(L)' 'MMPLSYSIATGIACGFIFYPITMLISKKHKEVHPIMYVLMVLFILYFIFVHG' A
#
# COMPACT_ATOMS: atom_id res chain seq x y z
N MET A 1 -4.87 0.77 -20.15
CA MET A 1 -4.62 2.16 -19.74
C MET A 1 -5.96 2.86 -19.52
N MET A 2 -6.27 3.23 -18.28
CA MET A 2 -7.39 4.11 -17.95
C MET A 2 -6.77 5.37 -17.31
N PRO A 3 -6.57 6.45 -18.07
CA PRO A 3 -5.69 7.56 -17.68
C PRO A 3 -6.17 8.32 -16.44
N LEU A 4 -7.48 8.34 -16.17
CA LEU A 4 -8.04 9.00 -14.99
C LEU A 4 -7.90 8.16 -13.71
N SER A 5 -7.97 6.84 -13.82
CA SER A 5 -7.83 5.93 -12.67
C SER A 5 -6.39 5.73 -12.25
N TYR A 6 -5.39 5.95 -13.12
CA TYR A 6 -3.98 5.76 -12.76
C TYR A 6 -3.57 6.68 -11.61
N SER A 7 -3.88 7.97 -11.69
CA SER A 7 -3.50 8.94 -10.66
C SER A 7 -4.18 8.68 -9.31
N ILE A 8 -5.48 8.35 -9.33
CA ILE A 8 -6.25 8.08 -8.09
C ILE A 8 -5.90 6.70 -7.51
N ALA A 9 -5.82 5.66 -8.34
CA ALA A 9 -5.46 4.32 -7.87
C ALA A 9 -4.02 4.28 -7.35
N THR A 10 -3.08 4.98 -7.98
CA THR A 10 -1.71 5.16 -7.46
C THR A 10 -1.72 5.93 -6.14
N GLY A 11 -2.52 7.01 -6.02
CA GLY A 11 -2.66 7.74 -4.75
C GLY A 11 -3.23 6.88 -3.61
N ILE A 12 -4.29 6.12 -3.89
CA ILE A 12 -4.90 5.18 -2.93
C ILE A 12 -3.93 4.06 -2.57
N ALA A 13 -3.20 3.50 -3.54
CA ALA A 13 -2.17 2.49 -3.32
C ALA A 13 -1.06 3.02 -2.40
N CYS A 14 -0.56 4.23 -2.65
CA CYS A 14 0.39 4.89 -1.78
C CYS A 14 -0.17 5.05 -0.36
N GLY A 15 -1.41 5.51 -0.20
CA GLY A 15 -2.06 5.60 1.12
C GLY A 15 -2.17 4.25 1.83
N PHE A 16 -2.50 3.18 1.09
CA PHE A 16 -2.59 1.80 1.60
C PHE A 16 -1.24 1.23 2.04
N ILE A 17 -0.14 1.64 1.40
CA ILE A 17 1.23 1.28 1.80
C ILE A 17 1.68 2.13 3.01
N PHE A 18 1.36 3.43 3.02
CA PHE A 18 1.74 4.35 4.09
C PHE A 18 1.06 4.04 5.44
N TYR A 19 -0.18 3.56 5.44
CA TYR A 19 -0.89 3.22 6.67
C TYR A 19 -0.17 2.15 7.53
N PRO A 20 0.17 0.96 7.02
CA PRO A 20 0.94 -0.02 7.77
C PRO A 20 2.37 0.44 8.05
N ILE A 21 3.02 1.21 7.15
CA ILE A 21 4.35 1.79 7.40
C ILE A 21 4.33 2.73 8.63
N THR A 22 3.38 3.66 8.69
CA THR A 22 3.26 4.61 9.80
C THR A 22 2.90 3.92 11.11
N MET A 23 2.07 2.87 11.06
CA MET A 23 1.76 2.01 12.21
C MET A 23 2.98 1.19 12.69
N LEU A 24 3.82 0.73 11.76
CA LEU A 24 5.07 0.01 12.03
C LEU A 24 6.06 0.93 12.77
N ILE A 25 6.19 2.19 12.31
CA ILE A 25 6.99 3.24 12.96
C ILE A 25 6.42 3.60 14.35
N SER A 26 5.10 3.71 14.48
CA SER A 26 4.42 3.96 15.76
C SER A 26 4.50 2.79 16.75
N LYS A 27 5.21 1.68 16.43
CA LYS A 27 5.27 0.45 17.23
C LYS A 27 3.90 -0.16 17.54
N LYS A 28 2.84 0.24 16.84
CA LYS A 28 1.46 -0.25 16.98
C LYS A 28 1.16 -1.38 15.98
N HIS A 29 2.16 -2.18 15.68
CA HIS A 29 2.06 -3.33 14.77
C HIS A 29 1.03 -4.38 15.21
N LYS A 30 0.65 -4.41 16.50
CA LYS A 30 -0.39 -5.31 17.03
C LYS A 30 -1.83 -4.83 16.80
N GLU A 31 -2.05 -3.55 16.54
CA GLU A 31 -3.40 -3.02 16.23
C GLU A 31 -3.71 -3.11 14.73
N VAL A 32 -2.69 -3.32 13.90
CA VAL A 32 -2.86 -3.53 12.47
C VAL A 32 -3.28 -4.98 12.22
N HIS A 33 -4.45 -5.18 11.62
CA HIS A 33 -4.85 -6.51 11.20
C HIS A 33 -3.82 -7.10 10.22
N PRO A 34 -3.46 -8.39 10.35
CA PRO A 34 -2.46 -9.03 9.50
C PRO A 34 -2.77 -8.91 8.00
N ILE A 35 -4.04 -8.73 7.62
CA ILE A 35 -4.46 -8.50 6.24
C ILE A 35 -3.90 -7.20 5.63
N MET A 36 -3.68 -6.17 6.45
CA MET A 36 -3.09 -4.90 5.98
C MET A 36 -1.62 -5.07 5.58
N TYR A 37 -0.89 -5.94 6.30
CA TYR A 37 0.49 -6.28 5.94
C TYR A 37 0.56 -7.06 4.63
N VAL A 38 -0.36 -8.02 4.43
CA VAL A 38 -0.45 -8.77 3.17
C VAL A 38 -0.76 -7.83 2.01
N LEU A 39 -1.72 -6.92 2.18
CA LEU A 39 -2.06 -5.91 1.18
C LEU A 39 -0.88 -4.98 0.88
N MET A 40 -0.15 -4.52 1.89
CA MET A 40 1.07 -3.71 1.71
C MET A 40 2.09 -4.41 0.82
N VAL A 41 2.41 -5.68 1.11
CA VAL A 41 3.37 -6.46 0.33
C VAL A 41 2.88 -6.67 -1.09
N LEU A 42 1.58 -6.94 -1.27
CA LEU A 42 0.96 -7.10 -2.57
C LEU A 42 1.02 -5.81 -3.40
N PHE A 43 0.77 -4.65 -2.79
CA PHE A 43 0.86 -3.34 -3.44
C PHE A 43 2.31 -2.98 -3.81
N ILE A 44 3.28 -3.33 -2.97
CA ILE A 44 4.71 -3.16 -3.29
C ILE A 44 5.11 -4.02 -4.49
N LEU A 45 4.72 -5.31 -4.48
CA LEU A 45 4.93 -6.21 -5.61
C LEU A 45 4.27 -5.68 -6.89
N TYR A 46 3.03 -5.19 -6.78
CA TYR A 46 2.32 -4.58 -7.90
C TYR A 46 3.06 -3.37 -8.46
N PHE A 47 3.58 -2.48 -7.60
CA PHE A 47 4.34 -1.31 -8.05
C PHE A 47 5.64 -1.71 -8.76
N ILE A 48 6.36 -2.72 -8.24
CA ILE A 48 7.59 -3.22 -8.85
C ILE A 48 7.32 -3.89 -10.20
N PHE A 49 6.25 -4.68 -10.32
CA PHE A 49 5.96 -5.42 -11.56
C PHE A 49 5.24 -4.59 -12.64
N VAL A 50 4.38 -3.65 -12.24
CA VAL A 50 3.53 -2.89 -13.17
C VAL A 50 4.13 -1.54 -13.53
N HIS A 51 4.96 -0.97 -12.65
CA HIS A 51 5.60 0.34 -12.86
C HIS A 51 7.11 0.22 -13.14
N GLY A 52 7.73 -0.95 -12.91
CA GLY A 52 9.12 -1.25 -13.24
C GLY A 52 9.32 -1.85 -14.62
#